data_AF-A0AA41SQC2-F1
#
_entry.id   AF-A0AA41SQC2-F1
#
_cell.length_a   1.000
_cell.length_b   1.000
_cell.length_c   1.000
_cell.angle_alpha   90.00
_cell.angle_beta   90.00
_cell.angle_gamma   90.00
#
_symmetry.space_group_name_H-M   'P 1'
#
loop_
_entity.id
_entity.type
_entity.pdbx_description
1 polymer ?
#
loop_
_entity_poly.entity_id
_entity_poly.type
_entity_poly.pdbx_seq_one_letter_code
_entity_poly.pdbx_strand_id
1 'polypeptide(L)'
;MYLSGSLYDDLQVVSADHIQLIVPLVLEQNLWSCIPEEDTIMNVPGFFLVHRENSEYFPCGSSYWDCFVIGGYISPKTVADTFEKVVAGSINWPAIGSLLDYVIWPAPPPEALTLEVQYERDKHLVIDFLPSLTLGDTVLVARPHQLAQYDNL
;
A
#
# COMPACT_ATOMS: atom_id res chain seq x y z
N MET A 1 5.54 7.04 -7.79
CA MET A 1 5.85 6.86 -6.35
C MET A 1 6.43 8.16 -5.84
N TYR A 2 6.15 8.54 -4.60
CA TYR A 2 6.68 9.76 -3.97
C TYR A 2 6.85 9.55 -2.45
N LEU A 3 7.74 10.33 -1.83
CA LEU A 3 7.99 10.26 -0.39
C LEU A 3 6.93 11.06 0.37
N SER A 4 6.56 10.56 1.55
CA SER A 4 5.61 11.18 2.48
C SER A 4 5.97 10.80 3.92
N GLY A 5 5.35 11.46 4.89
CA GLY A 5 5.49 11.15 6.31
C GLY A 5 6.25 12.23 7.09
N SER A 6 6.33 12.03 8.41
CA SER A 6 6.85 13.02 9.35
C SER A 6 8.30 13.44 9.08
N LEU A 7 9.14 12.54 8.55
CA LEU A 7 10.51 12.88 8.14
C LEU A 7 10.53 13.90 7.00
N TYR A 8 9.62 13.76 6.05
CA TYR A 8 9.54 14.65 4.88
C TYR A 8 8.97 16.03 5.23
N ASP A 9 8.08 16.07 6.24
CA ASP A 9 7.43 17.29 6.70
C ASP A 9 8.19 18.00 7.84
N ASP A 10 9.43 17.59 8.16
CA ASP A 10 10.24 18.09 9.28
C ASP A 10 9.56 17.96 10.67
N LEU A 11 8.65 16.99 10.81
CA LEU A 11 7.89 16.71 12.03
C LEU A 11 8.43 15.51 12.83
N GLN A 12 9.38 14.77 12.30
CA GLN A 12 9.96 13.62 12.99
C GLN A 12 10.82 14.04 14.18
N VAL A 13 10.69 13.32 15.28
CA VAL A 13 11.38 13.59 16.54
C VAL A 13 12.34 12.46 16.88
N VAL A 14 13.36 12.76 17.69
CA VAL A 14 14.39 11.83 18.19
C VAL A 14 15.39 11.37 17.13
N SER A 15 14.95 10.67 16.09
CA SER A 15 15.80 10.12 15.03
C SER A 15 15.08 10.08 13.69
N ALA A 16 15.83 10.18 12.59
CA ALA A 16 15.31 9.96 11.24
C ALA A 16 15.27 8.45 10.96
N ASP A 17 14.22 7.79 11.47
CA ASP A 17 14.08 6.33 11.47
C ASP A 17 12.92 5.78 10.63
N HIS A 18 12.04 6.65 10.10
CA HIS A 18 10.82 6.25 9.40
C HIS A 18 10.43 7.21 8.29
N ILE A 19 10.06 6.67 7.13
CA ILE A 19 9.46 7.42 6.01
C ILE A 19 8.50 6.52 5.23
N GLN A 20 7.54 7.13 4.53
CA GLN A 20 6.57 6.41 3.70
C GLN A 20 6.87 6.65 2.22
N LEU A 21 6.87 5.59 1.42
CA LEU A 21 6.88 5.66 -0.02
C LEU A 21 5.46 5.39 -0.54
N ILE A 22 4.77 6.45 -0.95
CA ILE A 22 3.43 6.33 -1.53
C ILE A 22 3.52 5.79 -2.95
N VAL A 23 2.75 4.74 -3.22
CA VAL A 23 2.62 4.09 -4.53
C VAL A 23 1.23 4.41 -5.10
N PRO A 24 1.08 5.52 -5.85
CA PRO A 24 -0.21 5.92 -6.39
C PRO A 24 -0.63 4.96 -7.50
N LEU A 25 -1.75 4.29 -7.27
CA LEU A 25 -2.41 3.35 -8.15
C LEU A 25 -3.53 4.09 -8.89
N VAL A 26 -3.65 3.83 -10.19
CA VAL A 26 -4.63 4.51 -11.05
C VAL A 26 -5.83 3.61 -11.27
N LEU A 27 -6.99 4.03 -10.77
CA LEU A 27 -8.28 3.39 -11.01
C LEU A 27 -9.08 4.13 -12.09
N GLU A 28 -9.79 3.37 -12.93
CA GLU A 28 -10.69 3.93 -13.93
C GLU A 28 -11.96 4.46 -13.27
N GLN A 29 -12.19 5.79 -13.31
CA GLN A 29 -13.29 6.44 -12.57
C GLN A 29 -14.69 5.85 -12.82
N ASN A 30 -14.95 5.27 -14.00
CA ASN A 30 -16.27 4.72 -14.36
C ASN A 30 -16.46 3.25 -13.93
N LEU A 31 -15.41 2.59 -13.45
CA LEU A 31 -15.42 1.16 -13.10
C LEU A 31 -15.40 0.93 -11.59
N TRP A 32 -15.16 1.98 -10.79
CA TRP A 32 -14.92 1.85 -9.35
C TRP A 32 -15.65 2.94 -8.57
N SER A 33 -16.18 2.57 -7.39
CA SER A 33 -16.78 3.49 -6.43
C SER A 33 -16.22 3.25 -5.03
N CYS A 34 -16.23 4.29 -4.19
CA CYS A 34 -15.88 4.19 -2.77
C CYS A 34 -17.15 4.15 -1.92
N ILE A 35 -17.24 3.18 -1.03
CA ILE A 35 -18.32 3.07 -0.04
C ILE A 35 -17.70 3.22 1.35
N PRO A 36 -18.05 4.25 2.12
CA PRO A 36 -17.59 4.39 3.50
C PRO A 36 -18.02 3.20 4.35
N GLU A 37 -17.14 2.67 5.18
CA GLU A 37 -17.46 1.48 5.98
C GLU A 37 -18.47 1.75 7.10
N GLU A 38 -18.66 3.00 7.53
CA GLU A 38 -19.76 3.40 8.43
C GLU A 38 -21.16 3.12 7.87
N ASP A 39 -21.31 3.10 6.53
CA ASP A 39 -22.57 2.77 5.85
C ASP A 39 -22.71 1.25 5.60
N THR A 40 -21.69 0.47 5.96
CA THR A 40 -21.68 -0.98 5.79
C THR A 40 -21.96 -1.70 7.11
N ILE A 41 -22.20 -3.00 7.03
CA ILE A 41 -22.31 -3.90 8.19
C ILE A 41 -21.05 -3.91 9.08
N MET A 42 -19.88 -3.52 8.57
CA MET A 42 -18.63 -3.47 9.35
C MET A 42 -18.62 -2.29 10.32
N ASN A 43 -19.25 -1.17 9.96
CA ASN A 43 -19.38 0.05 10.77
C ASN A 43 -18.04 0.52 11.38
N VAL A 44 -16.97 0.52 10.57
CA VAL A 44 -15.63 0.97 10.97
C VAL A 44 -15.37 2.34 10.35
N PRO A 45 -15.50 3.45 11.10
CA PRO A 45 -15.30 4.78 10.53
C PRO A 45 -13.86 4.99 10.09
N GLY A 46 -13.68 5.69 8.97
CA GLY A 46 -12.37 5.98 8.40
C GLY A 46 -11.82 4.89 7.47
N PHE A 47 -12.58 3.81 7.26
CA PHE A 47 -12.29 2.77 6.27
C PHE A 47 -13.29 2.83 5.12
N PHE A 48 -12.90 2.28 3.97
CA PHE A 48 -13.70 2.32 2.76
C PHE A 48 -13.59 0.99 2.02
N LEU A 49 -14.71 0.53 1.47
CA LEU A 49 -14.73 -0.51 0.47
C LEU A 49 -14.63 0.12 -0.93
N VAL A 50 -13.86 -0.52 -1.82
CA VAL A 50 -13.75 -0.10 -3.22
C VAL A 50 -14.52 -1.11 -4.08
N HIS A 51 -15.68 -0.72 -4.58
CA HIS A 51 -16.62 -1.59 -5.29
C HIS A 51 -16.45 -1.51 -6.82
N ARG A 52 -16.60 -2.64 -7.51
CA ARG A 52 -16.57 -2.75 -8.97
C ARG A 52 -17.94 -2.42 -9.57
N GLU A 53 -18.02 -1.27 -10.24
CA GLU A 53 -19.23 -0.78 -10.90
C GLU A 53 -19.38 -1.31 -12.33
N ASN A 54 -20.60 -1.35 -12.89
CA ASN A 54 -20.83 -1.64 -14.31
C ASN A 54 -20.26 -2.98 -14.81
N SER A 55 -20.18 -4.01 -13.97
CA SER A 55 -19.63 -5.33 -14.32
C SER A 55 -20.42 -6.05 -15.44
N GLU A 56 -21.70 -5.73 -15.60
CA GLU A 56 -22.55 -6.25 -16.69
C GLU A 56 -22.19 -5.67 -18.06
N TYR A 57 -21.73 -4.42 -18.10
CA TYR A 57 -21.34 -3.71 -19.32
C TYR A 57 -19.84 -3.85 -19.62
N PHE A 58 -19.01 -3.84 -18.56
CA PHE A 58 -17.57 -4.02 -18.62
C PHE A 58 -17.20 -5.29 -17.86
N PRO A 59 -17.06 -6.43 -18.56
CA PRO A 59 -16.81 -7.73 -17.93
C PRO A 59 -15.45 -7.76 -17.22
N CYS A 60 -15.27 -8.76 -16.35
CA CYS A 60 -13.99 -9.00 -15.67
C CYS A 60 -12.84 -9.15 -16.69
N GLY A 61 -11.74 -8.43 -16.44
CA GLY A 61 -10.59 -8.28 -17.34
C GLY A 61 -10.60 -6.96 -18.12
N SER A 62 -11.64 -6.13 -17.94
CA SER A 62 -11.68 -4.78 -18.52
C SER A 62 -10.76 -3.79 -17.79
N SER A 63 -10.51 -4.02 -16.50
CA SER A 63 -9.55 -3.28 -15.69
C SER A 63 -8.39 -4.19 -15.28
N TYR A 64 -7.19 -3.61 -15.15
CA TYR A 64 -6.06 -4.32 -14.55
C TYR A 64 -6.39 -4.79 -13.12
N TRP A 65 -7.20 -4.02 -12.40
CA TRP A 65 -7.52 -4.29 -10.99
C TRP A 65 -8.55 -5.39 -10.79
N ASP A 66 -9.16 -5.88 -11.87
CA ASP A 66 -10.12 -6.99 -11.81
C ASP A 66 -9.48 -8.27 -11.23
N CYS A 67 -8.17 -8.44 -11.33
CA CYS A 67 -7.45 -9.57 -10.74
C CYS A 67 -7.35 -9.53 -9.20
N PHE A 68 -7.64 -8.37 -8.59
CA PHE A 68 -7.66 -8.16 -7.14
C PHE A 68 -9.09 -8.08 -6.58
N VAL A 69 -10.10 -8.32 -7.41
CA VAL A 69 -11.51 -8.26 -6.99
C VAL A 69 -11.92 -9.55 -6.30
N ILE A 70 -12.43 -9.44 -5.08
CA ILE A 70 -13.02 -10.52 -4.30
C ILE A 70 -14.44 -10.09 -3.93
N GLY A 71 -15.43 -10.88 -4.35
CA GLY A 71 -16.85 -10.61 -4.02
C GLY A 71 -17.39 -9.26 -4.55
N GLY A 72 -16.79 -8.71 -5.61
CA GLY A 72 -17.17 -7.42 -6.19
C GLY A 72 -16.40 -6.22 -5.63
N TYR A 73 -15.47 -6.43 -4.69
CA TYR A 73 -14.66 -5.37 -4.10
C TYR A 73 -13.17 -5.60 -4.33
N ILE A 74 -12.37 -4.53 -4.48
CA ILE A 74 -10.91 -4.66 -4.48
C ILE A 74 -10.47 -5.03 -3.06
N SER A 75 -9.74 -6.14 -2.94
CA SER A 75 -9.13 -6.54 -1.68
C SER A 75 -7.80 -5.78 -1.46
N PRO A 76 -7.70 -4.92 -0.43
CA PRO A 76 -6.44 -4.23 -0.12
C PRO A 76 -5.33 -5.22 0.24
N LYS A 77 -5.68 -6.38 0.83
CA LYS A 77 -4.72 -7.46 1.12
C LYS A 77 -4.11 -8.05 -0.14
N THR A 78 -4.92 -8.39 -1.15
CA THR A 78 -4.39 -9.01 -2.38
C THR A 78 -3.52 -8.02 -3.17
N VAL A 79 -3.88 -6.73 -3.11
CA VAL A 79 -3.03 -5.64 -3.63
C VAL A 79 -1.70 -5.62 -2.86
N ALA A 80 -1.74 -5.54 -1.52
CA ALA A 80 -0.57 -5.56 -0.66
C ALA A 80 0.34 -6.78 -0.92
N ASP A 81 -0.21 -8.00 -0.91
CA ASP A 81 0.52 -9.26 -1.18
C ASP A 81 1.25 -9.25 -2.53
N THR A 82 0.66 -8.59 -3.53
CA THR A 82 1.28 -8.47 -4.85
C THR A 82 2.44 -7.48 -4.82
N PHE A 83 2.27 -6.35 -4.11
CA PHE A 83 3.36 -5.42 -3.87
C PHE A 83 4.48 -6.04 -3.04
N GLU A 84 4.18 -6.87 -2.03
CA GLU A 84 5.17 -7.60 -1.25
C GLU A 84 6.02 -8.50 -2.13
N LYS A 85 5.41 -9.24 -3.06
CA LYS A 85 6.16 -10.09 -4.01
C LYS A 85 7.07 -9.28 -4.93
N VAL A 86 6.64 -8.09 -5.33
CA VAL A 86 7.44 -7.18 -6.16
C VAL A 86 8.62 -6.63 -5.35
N VAL A 87 8.35 -6.12 -4.14
CA VAL A 87 9.36 -5.58 -3.22
C VAL A 87 10.36 -6.65 -2.86
N ALA A 88 9.94 -7.81 -2.35
CA ALA A 88 10.85 -8.85 -1.90
C ALA A 88 11.56 -9.59 -3.05
N GLY A 89 10.88 -9.81 -4.18
CA GLY A 89 11.33 -10.76 -5.20
C GLY A 89 11.75 -10.19 -6.55
N SER A 90 11.27 -9.00 -6.94
CA SER A 90 11.52 -8.45 -8.28
C SER A 90 12.58 -7.35 -8.29
N ILE A 91 12.89 -6.76 -7.14
CA ILE A 91 13.86 -5.67 -7.02
C ILE A 91 15.17 -6.21 -6.46
N ASN A 92 16.28 -5.89 -7.14
CA ASN A 92 17.61 -6.26 -6.69
C ASN A 92 18.16 -5.25 -5.67
N TRP A 93 17.66 -5.33 -4.43
CA TRP A 93 18.08 -4.45 -3.34
C TRP A 93 19.59 -4.46 -3.07
N PRO A 94 20.30 -5.62 -3.08
CA PRO A 94 21.75 -5.64 -2.89
C PRO A 94 22.52 -4.84 -3.95
N ALA A 95 22.07 -4.88 -5.21
CA ALA A 95 22.69 -4.09 -6.28
C ALA A 95 22.44 -2.59 -6.12
N ILE A 96 21.22 -2.20 -5.74
CA ILE A 96 20.87 -0.80 -5.46
C ILE A 96 21.65 -0.29 -4.25
N GLY A 97 21.74 -1.07 -3.19
CA GLY A 97 22.51 -0.75 -1.99
C GLY A 97 23.99 -0.55 -2.31
N SER A 98 24.59 -1.46 -3.08
CA SER A 98 25.99 -1.35 -3.51
C SER A 98 26.26 -0.10 -4.36
N LEU A 99 25.29 0.35 -5.16
CA LEU A 99 25.41 1.56 -5.97
C LEU A 99 25.37 2.85 -5.13
N LEU A 100 24.60 2.82 -4.04
CA LEU A 100 24.34 3.99 -3.18
C LEU A 100 25.20 4.00 -1.90
N ASP A 101 26.05 2.99 -1.71
CA ASP A 101 26.81 2.74 -0.47
C ASP A 101 25.90 2.56 0.77
N TYR A 102 24.73 1.95 0.56
CA TYR A 102 23.76 1.59 1.59
C TYR A 102 23.60 0.08 1.68
N VAL A 103 23.24 -0.40 2.86
CA VAL A 103 22.82 -1.80 3.02
C VAL A 103 21.30 -1.80 3.09
N ILE A 104 20.67 -2.41 2.08
CA ILE A 104 19.22 -2.37 1.88
C ILE A 104 18.69 -3.80 1.88
N TRP A 105 17.71 -4.09 2.72
CA TRP A 105 17.01 -5.37 2.72
C TRP A 105 15.51 -5.22 3.02
N PRO A 106 14.65 -6.04 2.38
CA PRO A 106 13.24 -6.09 2.72
C PRO A 106 13.08 -6.73 4.11
N ALA A 107 12.16 -6.18 4.92
CA ALA A 107 11.89 -6.72 6.24
C ALA A 107 11.18 -8.09 6.14
N PRO A 108 11.38 -9.00 7.12
CA PRO A 108 10.68 -10.26 7.15
C PRO A 108 9.17 -10.06 7.47
N PRO A 109 8.30 -11.00 7.06
CA PRO A 109 6.89 -10.99 7.48
C PRO A 109 6.77 -10.96 9.01
N PRO A 110 5.81 -10.21 9.60
CA PRO A 110 4.59 -9.66 8.99
C PRO A 110 4.72 -8.24 8.40
N GLU A 111 5.90 -7.60 8.45
CA GLU A 111 6.12 -6.23 7.95
C GLU A 111 6.63 -6.25 6.49
N ALA A 112 6.07 -7.12 5.65
CA ALA A 112 6.65 -7.44 4.34
C ALA A 112 6.58 -6.30 3.29
N LEU A 113 5.81 -5.24 3.56
CA LEU A 113 5.82 -3.98 2.80
C LEU A 113 6.78 -2.92 3.36
N THR A 114 7.78 -3.32 4.13
CA THR A 114 8.77 -2.39 4.70
C THR A 114 10.19 -2.74 4.23
N LEU A 115 11.01 -1.70 4.09
CA LEU A 115 12.40 -1.80 3.68
C LEU A 115 13.29 -1.18 4.74
N GLU A 116 14.26 -1.94 5.21
CA GLU A 116 15.28 -1.42 6.12
C GLU A 116 16.49 -0.95 5.31
N VAL A 117 16.86 0.31 5.54
CA VAL A 117 17.99 0.97 4.87
C VAL A 117 18.99 1.42 5.93
N GLN A 118 20.14 0.77 5.98
CA GLN A 118 21.27 1.25 6.76
C GLN A 118 22.01 2.31 5.95
N TYR A 119 21.84 3.58 6.31
CA TYR A 119 22.47 4.73 5.65
C TYR A 119 23.74 5.23 6.34
N GLU A 120 23.93 4.89 7.62
CA GLU A 120 25.17 5.09 8.37
C GLU A 120 25.42 3.87 9.28
N ARG A 121 26.64 3.71 9.81
CA ARG A 121 27.06 2.52 10.58
C ARG A 121 26.11 2.14 11.74
N ASP A 122 25.48 3.12 12.38
CA ASP A 122 24.55 2.91 13.50
C ASP A 122 23.15 3.50 13.26
N LYS A 123 22.84 3.92 12.02
CA LYS A 123 21.54 4.52 11.70
C LYS A 123 20.82 3.76 10.60
N HIS A 124 19.55 3.50 10.88
CA HIS A 124 18.66 2.76 10.02
C HIS A 124 17.44 3.61 9.74
N LEU A 125 16.94 3.51 8.51
CA LEU A 125 15.70 4.13 8.06
C LEU A 125 14.77 3.01 7.60
N VAL A 126 13.56 3.00 8.14
CA VAL A 126 12.48 2.12 7.70
C VAL A 126 11.65 2.86 6.66
N ILE A 127 11.47 2.25 5.49
CA ILE A 127 10.65 2.78 4.40
C ILE A 127 9.42 1.88 4.24
N ASP A 128 8.24 2.42 4.53
CA ASP A 128 6.97 1.71 4.32
C ASP A 128 6.43 1.97 2.92
N PHE A 129 6.17 0.92 2.14
CA PHE A 129 5.45 1.03 0.88
C PHE A 129 3.94 1.12 1.15
N LEU A 130 3.32 2.23 0.76
CA LEU A 130 1.89 2.45 0.92
C LEU A 130 1.21 2.57 -0.46
N PRO A 131 0.59 1.49 -0.96
CA PRO A 131 -0.28 1.57 -2.12
C PRO A 131 -1.44 2.53 -1.83
N SER A 132 -1.64 3.51 -2.70
CA SER A 132 -2.66 4.54 -2.54
C SER A 132 -3.54 4.62 -3.77
N LEU A 133 -4.83 4.83 -3.56
CA LEU A 133 -5.83 4.97 -4.61
C LEU A 133 -6.53 6.32 -4.45
N THR A 134 -6.92 6.93 -5.56
CA THR A 134 -7.70 8.18 -5.53
C THR A 134 -8.95 8.00 -6.37
N LEU A 135 -10.11 8.19 -5.75
CA LEU A 135 -11.42 8.09 -6.36
C LEU A 135 -12.23 9.34 -6.00
N GLY A 136 -12.47 10.20 -6.99
CA GLY A 136 -13.01 11.54 -6.76
C GLY A 136 -12.07 12.35 -5.86
N ASP A 137 -12.62 12.88 -4.77
CA ASP A 137 -11.87 13.65 -3.76
C ASP A 137 -11.35 12.78 -2.61
N THR A 138 -11.61 11.46 -2.64
CA THR A 138 -11.21 10.54 -1.57
C THR A 138 -9.89 9.86 -1.91
N VAL A 139 -8.92 9.96 -1.00
CA VAL A 139 -7.64 9.24 -1.08
C VAL A 139 -7.65 8.09 -0.08
N LEU A 140 -7.43 6.88 -0.58
CA LEU A 140 -7.35 5.66 0.21
C LEU A 140 -5.92 5.13 0.20
N VAL A 141 -5.56 4.41 1.26
CA VAL A 141 -4.27 3.72 1.38
C VAL A 141 -4.50 2.29 1.85
N ALA A 142 -3.78 1.34 1.25
CA ALA A 142 -3.82 -0.06 1.65
C ALA A 142 -2.92 -0.25 2.88
N ARG A 143 -3.44 0.08 4.07
CA ARG A 143 -2.78 -0.21 5.35
C ARG A 143 -3.64 -1.21 6.12
N PRO A 144 -3.10 -2.38 6.50
CA PRO A 144 -3.87 -3.38 7.22
C PRO A 144 -4.34 -2.84 8.57
N HIS A 145 -5.58 -3.17 8.93
CA HIS A 145 -6.15 -2.79 10.22
C HIS A 145 -5.48 -3.60 11.36
N GLN A 146 -5.12 -2.95 12.47
CA GLN A 146 -4.42 -3.62 13.59
C GLN A 146 -5.25 -4.74 14.25
N LEU A 147 -6.59 -4.67 14.17
CA LEU A 147 -7.50 -5.71 14.65
C LEU A 147 -7.98 -6.68 13.55
N ALA A 148 -7.33 -6.70 12.37
CA ALA A 148 -7.63 -7.64 11.29
C ALA A 148 -7.17 -9.08 11.61
N GLN A 149 -7.65 -9.64 12.72
CA GLN A 149 -7.72 -11.09 12.94
C GLN A 149 -8.75 -11.76 12.02
N TYR A 150 -9.51 -10.98 11.24
CA TYR A 150 -10.45 -11.48 10.24
C TYR A 150 -9.87 -11.29 8.83
N ASP A 151 -9.85 -12.40 8.09
CA ASP A 151 -8.96 -12.67 6.95
C ASP A 151 -9.11 -11.76 5.72
N ASN A 152 -9.96 -10.73 5.69
CA ASN A 152 -10.18 -9.91 4.48
C ASN A 152 -10.18 -8.37 4.68
N LEU A 153 -9.72 -7.88 5.83
CA LEU A 153 -9.53 -6.45 6.14
C LEU A 153 -8.21 -5.85 5.63
#